data_AF-A0A9D6VWJ6-F1
#
_entry.id   AF-A0A9D6VWJ6-F1
#
_cell.length_a   1.000
_cell.length_b   1.000
_cell.length_c   1.000
_cell.angle_alpha   90.00
_cell.angle_beta   90.00
_cell.angle_gamma   90.00
#
_symmetry.space_group_name_H-M   'P 1'
#
loop_
_entity.id
_entity.type
_entity.pdbx_description
1 polymer ?
#
loop_
_entity_poly.entity_id
_entity_poly.type
_entity_poly.pdbx_seq_one_letter_code
_entity_poly.pdbx_strand_id
1 'polypeptide(L)'
;MKRSVQGLVVAILALLPSLAAAGGEGLEVPEAMGKKVPLEDLSGINLWAGQLYNDNLWLYAVVCTVVMGVVGVTIAFGTDLILKAIGMEVHKIEHKE
;
A
#
# COMPACT_ATOMS: atom_id res chain seq x y z
N MET A 1 -29.17 -7.65 -0.10
CA MET A 1 -28.39 -6.89 -1.10
C MET A 1 -28.16 -5.41 -0.73
N LYS A 2 -29.19 -4.64 -0.33
CA LYS A 2 -29.03 -3.20 -0.01
C LYS A 2 -28.07 -2.90 1.16
N ARG A 3 -28.00 -3.78 2.17
CA ARG A 3 -27.11 -3.64 3.34
C ARG A 3 -25.62 -3.83 3.04
N SER A 4 -25.24 -4.68 2.08
CA SER A 4 -23.82 -4.87 1.74
C SER A 4 -23.27 -3.71 0.90
N VAL A 5 -24.10 -3.13 0.03
CA VAL A 5 -23.75 -1.93 -0.74
C VAL A 5 -23.58 -0.73 0.19
N GLN A 6 -24.45 -0.57 1.19
CA GLN A 6 -24.29 0.49 2.21
C GLN A 6 -23.01 0.29 3.04
N GLY A 7 -22.68 -0.93 3.43
CA GLY A 7 -21.43 -1.22 4.16
C GLY A 7 -20.17 -0.87 3.35
N LEU A 8 -20.17 -1.17 2.05
CA LEU A 8 -19.08 -0.82 1.15
C LEU A 8 -18.92 0.69 0.99
N VAL A 9 -20.04 1.42 0.84
CA VAL A 9 -20.03 2.89 0.72
C VAL A 9 -19.53 3.54 2.01
N VAL A 10 -19.93 3.04 3.17
CA VAL A 10 -19.46 3.53 4.47
C VAL A 10 -17.97 3.23 4.68
N ALA A 11 -17.50 2.04 4.28
CA ALA A 11 -16.07 1.70 4.34
C ALA A 11 -15.23 2.60 3.42
N ILE A 12 -15.70 2.89 2.21
CA ILE A 12 -15.03 3.81 1.28
C ILE A 12 -15.02 5.24 1.84
N LEU A 13 -16.16 5.72 2.38
CA LEU A 13 -16.22 7.06 3.01
C LEU A 13 -15.29 7.16 4.23
N ALA A 14 -15.18 6.10 5.04
CA ALA A 14 -14.32 6.06 6.22
C ALA A 14 -12.82 6.02 5.88
N LEU A 15 -12.45 5.67 4.65
CA LEU A 15 -11.08 5.68 4.15
C LEU A 15 -10.68 7.04 3.52
N LEU A 16 -11.64 7.93 3.23
CA LEU A 16 -11.33 9.26 2.69
C LEU A 16 -10.45 10.12 3.62
N PRO A 17 -10.66 10.15 4.96
CA PRO A 17 -9.81 10.92 5.86
C PRO A 17 -8.40 10.36 5.98
N SER A 18 -8.23 9.03 5.94
CA SER A 18 -6.91 8.41 5.98
C SER A 18 -6.14 8.62 4.67
N LEU A 19 -6.83 8.67 3.53
CA LEU A 19 -6.25 9.07 2.24
C LEU A 19 -5.84 10.55 2.23
N ALA A 20 -6.65 11.44 2.82
CA ALA A 20 -6.33 12.85 2.95
C ALA A 20 -5.14 13.09 3.90
N ALA A 21 -5.09 12.39 5.03
CA ALA A 21 -3.99 12.45 5.99
C ALA A 21 -2.70 11.81 5.44
N ALA A 22 -2.81 10.77 4.63
CA ALA A 22 -1.68 10.20 3.88
C ALA A 22 -1.14 11.14 2.79
N GLY A 23 -1.93 12.14 2.38
CA GLY A 23 -1.53 13.22 1.48
C GLY A 23 -0.61 14.27 2.10
N GLY A 24 -0.29 14.15 3.40
CA GLY A 24 0.67 15.01 4.09
C GLY A 24 0.07 16.35 4.53
N GLU A 25 -0.71 16.34 5.61
CA GLU A 25 -0.96 17.55 6.39
C GLU A 25 0.37 17.99 7.04
N GLY A 26 1.03 19.00 6.46
CA GLY A 26 2.25 19.60 7.03
C GLY A 26 3.40 19.88 6.05
N LEU A 27 3.25 19.64 4.76
CA LEU A 27 4.23 20.10 3.77
C LEU A 27 3.91 21.53 3.36
N GLU A 28 4.45 22.51 4.09
CA GLU A 28 4.74 23.83 3.52
C GLU A 28 5.44 23.61 2.18
N VAL A 29 4.99 24.29 1.12
CA VAL A 29 5.38 24.10 -0.29
C VAL A 29 6.66 23.25 -0.47
N PRO A 30 6.54 22.01 -0.96
CA PRO A 30 7.42 20.91 -0.58
C PRO A 30 8.84 21.12 -1.10
N GLU A 31 9.77 21.42 -0.19
CA GLU A 31 11.20 21.23 -0.41
C GLU A 31 11.49 19.78 -0.89
N ALA A 32 10.61 18.83 -0.55
CA ALA A 32 10.62 17.45 -1.01
C ALA A 32 10.25 17.26 -2.50
N MET A 33 9.49 18.15 -3.15
CA MET A 33 9.25 18.08 -4.61
C MET A 33 10.43 18.63 -5.43
N GLY A 34 11.26 19.49 -4.83
CA GLY A 34 12.47 20.01 -5.47
C GLY A 34 13.68 19.09 -5.34
N LYS A 35 13.66 18.17 -4.36
CA LYS A 35 14.79 17.29 -4.06
C LYS A 35 14.79 16.06 -4.98
N LYS A 36 15.65 16.11 -6.00
CA LYS A 36 15.91 14.97 -6.88
C LYS A 36 16.81 13.94 -6.20
N VAL A 37 16.57 12.66 -6.47
CA VAL A 37 17.44 11.56 -6.09
C VAL A 37 18.61 11.51 -7.08
N PRO A 38 19.88 11.54 -6.62
CA PRO A 38 21.04 11.38 -7.51
C PRO A 38 21.01 9.98 -8.12
N LEU A 39 21.22 9.88 -9.44
CA LEU A 39 21.10 8.62 -10.19
C LEU A 39 22.45 7.96 -10.50
N GLU A 40 23.57 8.62 -10.17
CA GLU A 40 24.91 8.28 -10.67
C GLU A 40 25.39 6.88 -10.27
N ASP A 41 24.94 6.35 -9.13
CA ASP A 41 25.33 5.03 -8.61
C ASP A 41 24.21 3.98 -8.65
N LEU A 42 23.05 4.31 -9.22
CA LEU A 42 21.92 3.38 -9.28
C LEU A 42 21.93 2.57 -10.59
N SER A 43 21.56 1.30 -10.50
CA SER A 43 21.38 0.43 -11.67
C SER A 43 20.13 -0.43 -11.55
N GLY A 44 19.64 -0.92 -12.69
CA GLY A 44 18.48 -1.81 -12.78
C GLY A 44 17.19 -1.16 -12.26
N ILE A 45 16.45 -1.88 -11.41
CA ILE A 45 15.15 -1.46 -10.88
C ILE A 45 15.28 -0.19 -10.02
N ASN A 46 16.41 -0.02 -9.32
CA ASN A 46 16.62 1.15 -8.49
C ASN A 46 16.80 2.43 -9.34
N LEU A 47 17.48 2.32 -10.49
CA LEU A 47 17.60 3.44 -11.44
C LEU A 47 16.23 3.78 -12.02
N TRP A 48 15.45 2.77 -12.42
CA TRP A 48 14.08 2.98 -12.94
C TRP A 48 13.17 3.65 -11.90
N ALA A 49 13.21 3.21 -10.64
CA ALA A 49 12.42 3.80 -9.56
C ALA A 49 12.88 5.24 -9.25
N GLY A 50 14.20 5.50 -9.24
CA GLY A 50 14.75 6.84 -9.04
C GLY A 50 14.41 7.80 -10.18
N GLN A 51 14.44 7.33 -11.44
CA GLN A 51 13.96 8.10 -12.59
C GLN A 51 12.47 8.40 -12.47
N LEU A 52 11.65 7.40 -12.11
CA LEU A 52 10.22 7.58 -11.93
C LEU A 52 9.90 8.61 -10.83
N TYR A 53 10.64 8.59 -9.72
CA TYR A 53 10.52 9.59 -8.65
C TYR A 53 10.87 11.00 -9.13
N ASN A 54 11.98 11.14 -9.87
CA ASN A 54 12.49 12.43 -10.34
C ASN A 54 11.63 13.05 -11.46
N ASP A 55 11.06 12.22 -12.33
CA ASP A 55 10.29 12.64 -13.50
C ASP A 55 8.79 12.80 -13.16
N ASN A 56 8.23 11.91 -12.33
CA ASN A 56 6.82 11.93 -11.97
C ASN A 56 6.55 11.31 -10.59
N LEU A 57 6.63 12.16 -9.55
CA LEU A 57 6.39 11.78 -8.16
C LEU A 57 5.02 11.12 -7.93
N TRP A 58 3.99 11.53 -8.67
CA TRP A 58 2.64 10.98 -8.54
C TRP A 58 2.57 9.53 -9.04
N LEU A 59 3.17 9.26 -10.21
CA LEU A 59 3.24 7.91 -10.75
C LEU A 59 4.10 7.01 -9.86
N TYR A 60 5.20 7.53 -9.32
CA TYR A 60 6.01 6.82 -8.31
C TYR A 60 5.19 6.42 -7.09
N ALA A 61 4.40 7.33 -6.51
CA ALA A 61 3.57 7.06 -5.34
C ALA A 61 2.52 5.95 -5.60
N VAL A 62 1.88 5.97 -6.78
CA VAL A 62 0.92 4.92 -7.18
C VAL A 62 1.61 3.57 -7.31
N VAL A 63 2.76 3.52 -7.99
CA VAL A 63 3.54 2.28 -8.15
C VAL A 63 3.95 1.72 -6.78
N CYS A 64 4.48 2.54 -5.88
CA CYS A 64 4.82 2.11 -4.52
C CYS A 64 3.61 1.57 -3.75
N THR A 65 2.45 2.20 -3.88
CA THR A 65 1.21 1.77 -3.22
C THR A 65 0.77 0.39 -3.71
N VAL A 66 0.81 0.15 -5.02
CA VAL A 66 0.47 -1.15 -5.60
C VAL A 66 1.46 -2.22 -5.14
N VAL A 67 2.76 -1.92 -5.15
CA VAL A 67 3.80 -2.85 -4.68
C VAL A 67 3.59 -3.21 -3.20
N MET A 68 3.31 -2.24 -2.33
CA MET A 68 2.99 -2.50 -0.92
C MET A 68 1.77 -3.42 -0.76
N GLY A 69 0.72 -3.20 -1.57
CA GLY A 69 -0.46 -4.07 -1.59
C GLY A 69 -0.11 -5.51 -1.95
N VAL A 70 0.68 -5.71 -3.01
CA VAL A 70 1.12 -7.04 -3.45
C VAL A 70 1.99 -7.72 -2.39
N VAL A 71 2.93 -6.98 -1.78
CA VAL A 71 3.78 -7.50 -0.70
C VAL A 71 2.94 -7.93 0.50
N GLY A 72 1.98 -7.10 0.93
CA GLY A 72 1.08 -7.42 2.05
C GLY A 72 0.28 -8.69 1.80
N VAL A 73 -0.28 -8.84 0.59
CA VAL A 73 -1.00 -10.06 0.18
C VAL A 73 -0.07 -11.28 0.17
N THR A 74 1.15 -11.12 -0.37
CA THR A 74 2.14 -12.20 -0.40
C THR A 74 2.50 -12.68 1.00
N ILE A 75 2.67 -11.76 1.96
CA ILE A 75 2.94 -12.10 3.36
C ILE A 75 1.74 -12.81 4.01
N ALA A 76 0.51 -12.36 3.73
CA ALA A 76 -0.70 -13.02 4.25
C ALA A 76 -0.78 -14.48 3.80
N PHE A 77 -0.62 -14.73 2.49
CA PHE A 77 -0.59 -16.09 1.96
C PHE A 77 0.59 -16.91 2.46
N GLY A 78 1.78 -16.30 2.56
CA GLY A 78 2.97 -16.96 3.09
C GLY A 78 2.78 -17.40 4.54
N THR A 79 2.18 -16.53 5.36
CA THR A 79 1.89 -16.83 6.77
C THR A 79 0.86 -17.94 6.90
N ASP A 80 -0.21 -17.93 6.09
CA ASP A 80 -1.20 -19.01 6.04
C ASP A 80 -0.57 -20.37 5.69
N LEU A 81 0.38 -20.39 4.76
CA LEU A 81 1.11 -21.60 4.40
C LEU A 81 1.99 -22.11 5.54
N ILE A 82 2.71 -21.21 6.23
CA ILE A 82 3.56 -21.55 7.38
C ILE A 82 2.70 -22.09 8.54
N LEU A 83 1.58 -21.44 8.84
CA LEU A 83 0.67 -21.87 9.91
C LEU A 83 0.05 -23.24 9.61
N LYS A 84 -0.34 -23.49 8.36
CA LYS A 84 -0.79 -24.82 7.91
C LYS A 84 0.31 -25.88 8.04
N ALA A 85 1.55 -25.54 7.73
CA ALA A 85 2.68 -26.48 7.82
C ALA A 85 3.02 -26.88 9.27
N ILE A 86 2.75 -25.99 10.24
CA ILE A 86 2.99 -26.23 11.67
C ILE A 86 1.80 -26.96 12.34
N GLY A 87 0.75 -27.29 11.59
CA GLY A 87 -0.41 -28.02 12.11
C GLY A 87 -1.40 -27.16 12.91
N MET A 88 -1.25 -25.83 12.86
CA MET A 88 -2.33 -24.93 13.25
C MET A 88 -3.36 -24.91 12.13
N GLU A 89 -4.44 -25.66 12.29
CA GLU A 89 -5.65 -25.41 11.49
C GLU A 89 -6.16 -24.02 11.85
N VAL A 90 -5.78 -23.01 11.07
CA VAL A 90 -6.45 -21.71 11.06
C VAL A 90 -7.78 -21.90 10.37
N HIS A 91 -8.66 -22.66 11.02
CA HIS A 91 -10.07 -22.65 10.69
C HIS A 91 -10.51 -21.20 10.89
N LYS A 92 -11.11 -20.60 9.85
CA LYS A 92 -11.95 -19.40 9.99
C LYS A 92 -12.65 -19.53 11.33
N ILE A 93 -12.46 -18.57 12.22
CA ILE A 93 -13.26 -18.48 13.45
C ILE A 93 -14.71 -18.37 12.97
N GLU A 94 -15.38 -19.52 12.84
CA GLU A 94 -16.82 -19.60 12.80
C GLU A 94 -17.22 -18.99 14.14
N HIS A 95 -17.74 -17.77 14.08
CA HIS A 95 -18.70 -17.32 15.08
C HIS A 95 -19.80 -18.38 15.11
N LYS A 96 -19.64 -19.38 15.98
CA LYS A 96 -20.78 -19.99 16.61
C LYS A 96 -21.04 -19.19 17.88
N GLU A 97 -22.18 -18.52 17.79
CA GLU A 97 -22.92 -17.78 18.83
C GLU A 97 -22.58 -16.29 18.99
#